data_AF-A0A7C4V1F2-F1
#
_entry.id   AF-A0A7C4V1F2-F1
#
_cell.length_a   1.000
_cell.length_b   1.000
_cell.length_c   1.000
_cell.angle_alpha   90.00
_cell.angle_beta   90.00
_cell.angle_gamma   90.00
#
_symmetry.space_group_name_H-M   'P 1'
#
loop_
_entity.id
_entity.type
_entity.pdbx_description
1 polymer ?
#
loop_
_entity_poly.entity_id
_entity_poly.type
_entity_poly.pdbx_seq_one_letter_code
_entity_poly.pdbx_strand_id
1 'polypeptide(L)'
;MKGQNPQVIFNADDFGRSPAINAAVIQAHQQGVLTSVSLMVAGEAWQEAVELARAHPTLAVGLHLMVSNGPAVLPHRIIPHITSPCGRLRDDPLQAGLYYGFSQAARQELEREIEAQFARFAGTGLPLSHVDGHQHLHVHP
;
A
#
# COMPACT_ATOMS: atom_id res chain seq x y z
N MET A 1 38.28 -5.12 -12.82
CA MET A 1 37.11 -4.62 -12.06
C MET A 1 36.33 -5.84 -11.59
N LYS A 2 36.24 -6.12 -10.29
CA LYS A 2 35.37 -7.20 -9.80
C LYS A 2 33.93 -6.77 -10.09
N GLY A 3 33.23 -7.50 -10.95
CA GLY A 3 31.82 -7.24 -11.23
C GLY A 3 31.03 -7.32 -9.93
N GLN A 4 30.22 -6.31 -9.64
CA GLN A 4 29.29 -6.38 -8.52
C GLN A 4 28.37 -7.58 -8.73
N ASN A 5 28.21 -8.42 -7.72
CA ASN A 5 27.17 -9.45 -7.76
C ASN A 5 25.81 -8.77 -7.87
N PRO A 6 24.90 -9.29 -8.70
CA PRO A 6 23.55 -8.73 -8.81
C PRO A 6 22.84 -8.79 -7.46
N GLN A 7 22.27 -7.67 -7.03
CA GLN A 7 21.38 -7.61 -5.87
C GLN A 7 19.95 -7.85 -6.35
N VAL A 8 19.26 -8.79 -5.70
CA VAL A 8 17.86 -9.13 -6.00
C VAL A 8 17.05 -8.93 -4.74
N ILE A 9 15.91 -8.26 -4.87
CA ILE A 9 14.91 -8.07 -3.81
C ILE A 9 13.67 -8.84 -4.21
N PHE A 10 13.25 -9.78 -3.37
CA PHE A 10 11.97 -10.47 -3.53
C PHE A 10 10.94 -9.72 -2.68
N ASN A 11 10.04 -9.00 -3.35
CA ASN A 11 8.97 -8.24 -2.74
C ASN A 11 7.61 -8.93 -2.95
N ALA A 12 6.76 -8.91 -1.92
CA ALA A 12 5.37 -9.33 -2.04
C ALA A 12 4.45 -8.14 -1.80
N ASP A 13 3.58 -7.90 -2.78
CA ASP A 13 2.60 -6.83 -2.75
C ASP A 13 1.36 -7.23 -1.93
N ASP A 14 0.49 -6.27 -1.67
CA ASP A 14 -0.81 -6.44 -1.01
C ASP A 14 -0.76 -6.99 0.44
N PHE A 15 0.37 -6.90 1.15
CA PHE A 15 0.41 -7.22 2.57
C PHE A 15 -0.53 -6.29 3.34
N GLY A 16 -1.34 -6.82 4.26
CA GLY A 16 -2.43 -6.08 4.92
C GLY A 16 -3.76 -6.07 4.18
N ARG A 17 -3.86 -6.63 2.97
CA ARG A 17 -5.12 -6.69 2.21
C ARG A 17 -6.14 -7.65 2.82
N SER A 18 -5.70 -8.82 3.27
CA SER A 18 -6.55 -9.84 3.90
C SER A 18 -5.73 -10.79 4.78
N PRO A 19 -6.34 -11.49 5.74
CA PRO A 19 -5.61 -12.45 6.58
C PRO A 19 -4.98 -13.60 5.80
N ALA A 20 -5.65 -14.05 4.72
CA ALA A 20 -5.10 -15.10 3.85
C ALA A 20 -3.82 -14.66 3.14
N ILE A 21 -3.77 -13.42 2.64
CA ILE A 21 -2.56 -12.85 2.02
C ILE A 21 -1.48 -12.66 3.07
N ASN A 22 -1.83 -12.14 4.26
CA ASN A 22 -0.89 -11.98 5.36
C ASN A 22 -0.21 -13.32 5.73
N ALA A 23 -1.00 -14.39 5.88
CA ALA A 23 -0.49 -15.71 6.20
C ALA A 23 0.44 -16.25 5.10
N ALA A 24 0.07 -16.11 3.83
CA ALA A 24 0.90 -16.53 2.70
C ALA A 24 2.23 -15.76 2.64
N VAL A 25 2.21 -14.45 2.88
CA VAL A 25 3.40 -13.60 2.94
C VAL A 25 4.35 -14.07 4.05
N ILE A 26 3.84 -14.31 5.26
CA ILE A 26 4.66 -14.77 6.37
C ILE A 26 5.22 -16.16 6.12
N GLN A 27 4.42 -17.07 5.54
CA GLN A 27 4.91 -18.39 5.14
C GLN A 27 6.05 -18.27 4.13
N ALA A 28 5.90 -17.43 3.10
CA ALA A 28 6.92 -17.22 2.08
C ALA A 28 8.19 -16.54 2.62
N HIS A 29 8.08 -15.71 3.65
CA HIS A 29 9.23 -15.13 4.35
C HIS A 29 9.96 -16.17 5.21
N GLN A 30 9.22 -16.96 5.99
CA GLN A 30 9.81 -17.94 6.91
C GLN A 30 10.41 -19.16 6.19
N GLN A 31 9.82 -19.57 5.08
CA GLN A 31 10.13 -20.83 4.40
C GLN A 31 10.73 -20.62 3.00
N GLY A 32 10.86 -19.37 2.54
CA GLY A 32 11.24 -19.04 1.17
C GLY A 32 12.27 -17.93 1.08
N VAL A 33 12.28 -17.26 -0.06
CA VAL A 33 13.26 -16.21 -0.40
C VAL A 33 12.74 -14.79 -0.19
N LEU A 34 11.51 -14.65 0.31
CA LEU A 34 10.86 -13.34 0.44
C LEU A 34 11.57 -12.52 1.52
N THR A 35 12.06 -11.34 1.15
CA THR A 35 12.80 -10.45 2.05
C THR A 35 12.13 -9.09 2.25
N SER A 36 11.14 -8.76 1.43
CA SER A 36 10.45 -7.47 1.44
C SER A 36 8.96 -7.62 1.19
N VAL A 37 8.15 -6.73 1.74
CA VAL A 37 6.70 -6.63 1.51
C VAL A 37 6.25 -5.18 1.38
N SER A 38 5.17 -4.96 0.64
CA SER A 38 4.50 -3.66 0.54
C SER A 38 3.18 -3.70 1.32
N LEU A 39 3.11 -2.93 2.42
CA LEU A 39 1.96 -2.88 3.34
C LEU A 39 0.90 -1.89 2.87
N MET A 40 -0.31 -2.37 2.65
CA MET A 40 -1.53 -1.59 2.44
C MET A 40 -2.11 -1.13 3.78
N VAL A 41 -1.77 0.06 4.25
CA VAL A 41 -2.28 0.60 5.54
C VAL A 41 -3.78 0.97 5.53
N ALA A 42 -4.39 0.97 4.35
CA ALA A 42 -5.84 1.07 4.20
C ALA A 42 -6.52 -0.31 4.17
N GLY A 43 -5.79 -1.39 3.85
CA GLY A 43 -6.34 -2.73 3.63
C GLY A 43 -7.04 -3.32 4.85
N GLU A 44 -7.99 -4.24 4.66
CA GLU A 44 -8.88 -4.70 5.74
C GLU A 44 -8.14 -5.45 6.88
N ALA A 45 -6.96 -6.00 6.60
CA ALA A 45 -6.16 -6.75 7.56
C ALA A 45 -4.82 -6.06 7.89
N TRP A 46 -4.76 -4.73 7.75
CA TRP A 46 -3.50 -3.99 7.93
C TRP A 46 -2.97 -4.06 9.37
N GLN A 47 -3.84 -4.08 10.39
CA GLN A 47 -3.39 -4.19 11.79
C GLN A 47 -2.71 -5.52 12.07
N GLU A 48 -3.31 -6.62 11.61
CA GLU A 48 -2.72 -7.96 11.71
C GLU A 48 -1.36 -8.00 10.98
N ALA A 49 -1.28 -7.42 9.79
CA ALA A 49 -0.03 -7.33 9.05
C ALA A 49 1.07 -6.57 9.82
N VAL A 50 0.72 -5.49 10.53
CA VAL A 50 1.65 -4.76 11.41
C VAL A 50 2.14 -5.63 12.57
N GLU A 51 1.26 -6.38 13.21
CA GLU A 51 1.63 -7.31 14.30
C GLU A 51 2.58 -8.40 13.79
N LEU A 52 2.26 -8.99 12.63
CA LEU A 52 3.10 -9.98 11.97
C LEU A 52 4.46 -9.40 11.57
N ALA A 53 4.52 -8.18 11.04
CA ALA A 53 5.78 -7.52 10.72
C ALA A 53 6.66 -7.29 11.96
N ARG A 54 6.06 -6.86 13.10
CA ARG A 54 6.79 -6.69 14.36
C ARG A 54 7.35 -8.02 14.88
N ALA A 55 6.63 -9.13 14.69
CA ALA A 55 7.09 -10.46 15.05
C ALA A 55 8.21 -10.99 14.14
N HIS A 56 8.44 -10.38 12.97
CA HIS A 56 9.44 -10.79 11.97
C HIS A 56 10.34 -9.61 11.59
N PRO A 57 11.23 -9.14 12.48
CA PRO A 57 12.02 -7.93 12.27
C PRO A 57 13.03 -8.02 11.11
N THR A 58 13.26 -9.22 10.55
CA THR A 58 14.07 -9.45 9.34
C THR A 58 13.30 -9.21 8.04
N LEU A 59 11.98 -9.02 8.10
CA LEU A 59 11.15 -8.70 6.95
C LEU A 59 11.16 -7.18 6.72
N ALA A 60 11.66 -6.74 5.56
CA ALA A 60 11.60 -5.32 5.20
C ALA A 60 10.16 -4.94 4.83
N VAL A 61 9.65 -3.81 5.35
CA VAL A 61 8.27 -3.37 5.12
C VAL A 61 8.23 -2.00 4.46
N GLY A 62 7.66 -1.94 3.26
CA GLY A 62 7.36 -0.71 2.53
C GLY A 62 5.90 -0.31 2.66
N LEU A 63 5.58 0.90 2.20
CA LEU A 63 4.19 1.38 2.07
C LEU A 63 3.69 1.10 0.65
N HIS A 64 2.58 0.37 0.54
CA HIS A 64 1.87 0.14 -0.71
C HIS A 64 0.72 1.14 -0.86
N LEU A 65 0.93 2.20 -1.63
CA LEU A 65 -0.07 3.23 -1.83
C LEU A 65 -1.32 2.66 -2.51
N MET A 66 -2.48 2.88 -1.90
CA MET A 66 -3.78 2.48 -2.45
C MET A 66 -4.50 3.72 -2.98
N VAL A 67 -4.63 3.82 -4.30
CA VAL A 67 -5.29 4.94 -4.98
C VAL A 67 -6.53 4.51 -5.78
N SER A 68 -6.86 3.23 -5.71
CA SER A 68 -8.01 2.55 -6.32
C SER A 68 -8.31 1.26 -5.55
N ASN A 69 -9.45 0.63 -5.83
CA ASN A 69 -9.74 -0.77 -5.49
C ASN A 69 -9.58 -1.13 -4.00
N GLY A 70 -10.18 -0.33 -3.12
CA GLY A 70 -10.17 -0.61 -1.70
C GLY A 70 -10.69 0.52 -0.83
N PRO A 71 -10.69 0.35 0.49
CA PRO A 71 -11.04 1.41 1.44
C PRO A 71 -10.02 2.57 1.40
N ALA A 72 -10.46 3.77 1.77
CA ALA A 72 -9.58 4.91 2.01
C ALA A 72 -9.21 5.03 3.50
N VAL A 73 -8.12 5.73 3.79
CA VAL A 73 -7.72 6.13 5.14
C VAL A 73 -8.62 7.25 5.64
N LEU A 74 -8.85 8.28 4.81
CA LEU A 74 -9.69 9.42 5.14
C LEU A 74 -11.17 9.12 4.95
N PRO A 75 -12.05 9.69 5.79
CA PRO A 75 -13.49 9.49 5.66
C PRO A 75 -14.05 10.25 4.45
N HIS A 76 -15.13 9.71 3.86
CA HIS A 76 -15.78 10.26 2.67
C HIS A 76 -16.05 11.77 2.71
N ARG A 77 -16.42 12.32 3.88
CA ARG A 77 -16.66 13.77 4.05
C ARG A 77 -15.45 14.68 3.75
N ILE A 78 -14.23 14.15 3.78
CA ILE A 78 -12.97 14.89 3.53
C ILE A 78 -12.51 14.73 2.08
N ILE A 79 -12.83 13.58 1.49
CA ILE A 79 -12.42 13.18 0.13
C ILE A 79 -13.61 12.67 -0.72
N PRO A 80 -14.70 13.45 -0.84
CA PRO A 80 -15.95 12.97 -1.44
C PRO A 80 -15.89 12.70 -2.95
N HIS A 81 -14.91 13.24 -3.67
CA HIS A 81 -14.79 13.06 -5.12
C HIS A 81 -14.10 11.74 -5.48
N ILE A 82 -13.25 11.21 -4.60
CA ILE A 82 -12.49 9.98 -4.85
C ILE A 82 -13.01 8.76 -4.09
N THR A 83 -13.95 8.95 -3.16
CA THR A 83 -14.58 7.85 -2.40
C THR A 83 -16.07 7.76 -2.61
N SER A 84 -16.61 6.55 -2.53
CA SER A 84 -18.03 6.31 -2.36
C SER A 84 -18.50 6.67 -0.94
N PRO A 85 -19.82 6.77 -0.68
CA PRO A 85 -20.35 7.00 0.67
C PRO A 85 -19.94 5.93 1.71
N CYS A 86 -19.57 4.72 1.27
CA CYS A 86 -19.03 3.68 2.15
C CYS A 86 -17.51 3.78 2.36
N GLY A 87 -16.86 4.85 1.89
CA GLY A 87 -15.44 5.11 2.11
C GLY A 87 -14.51 4.28 1.23
N ARG A 88 -14.98 3.80 0.08
CA ARG A 88 -14.17 3.03 -0.87
C ARG A 88 -13.75 3.87 -2.05
N LEU A 89 -12.50 3.71 -2.47
CA LEU A 89 -11.94 4.23 -3.71
C LEU A 89 -12.57 3.51 -4.92
N ARG A 90 -12.44 4.10 -6.10
CA ARG A 90 -12.97 3.54 -7.34
C ARG A 90 -12.33 2.19 -7.65
N ASP A 91 -13.14 1.16 -7.94
CA ASP A 91 -12.65 -0.21 -8.14
C ASP A 91 -11.90 -0.39 -9.48
N ASP A 92 -12.30 0.36 -10.52
CA ASP A 92 -11.67 0.31 -11.84
C ASP A 92 -10.43 1.24 -11.90
N PRO A 93 -9.22 0.68 -12.12
CA PRO A 93 -7.97 1.46 -12.09
C PRO A 93 -7.85 2.44 -13.26
N LEU A 94 -8.33 2.06 -14.44
CA LEU A 94 -8.28 2.91 -15.63
C LEU A 94 -9.23 4.10 -15.47
N GLN A 95 -10.43 3.86 -14.97
CA GLN A 95 -11.39 4.92 -14.67
C GLN A 95 -10.87 5.83 -13.55
N ALA A 96 -10.19 5.27 -12.55
CA ALA A 96 -9.57 6.06 -11.48
C ALA A 96 -8.50 6.99 -12.04
N GLY A 97 -7.55 6.44 -12.82
CA GLY A 97 -6.48 7.23 -13.46
C GLY A 97 -7.00 8.33 -14.37
N LEU A 98 -7.96 8.02 -15.26
CA LEU A 98 -8.61 9.04 -16.10
C LEU A 98 -9.30 10.12 -15.26
N TYR A 99 -10.04 9.72 -14.22
CA TYR A 99 -10.74 10.67 -13.36
C TYR A 99 -9.77 11.62 -12.66
N TYR A 100 -8.65 11.11 -12.13
CA TYR A 100 -7.62 11.93 -11.50
C TYR A 100 -6.95 12.88 -12.50
N GLY A 101 -6.66 12.42 -13.72
CA GLY A 101 -6.07 13.27 -14.77
C GLY A 101 -6.94 14.48 -15.13
N PHE A 102 -8.26 14.34 -15.13
CA PHE A 102 -9.20 15.40 -15.55
C PHE A 102 -9.83 16.20 -14.40
N SER A 103 -9.69 15.78 -13.13
CA SER A 103 -10.30 16.46 -11.99
C SER A 103 -9.26 17.02 -11.02
N GLN A 104 -9.16 18.35 -10.95
CA GLN A 104 -8.27 19.02 -9.98
C GLN A 104 -8.70 18.76 -8.53
N ALA A 105 -10.01 18.74 -8.26
CA ALA A 105 -10.54 18.44 -6.93
C ALA A 105 -10.16 17.02 -6.49
N ALA A 106 -10.27 16.05 -7.40
CA ALA A 106 -9.89 14.67 -7.12
C ALA A 106 -8.38 14.53 -6.84
N ARG A 107 -7.51 15.26 -7.56
CA ARG A 107 -6.07 15.26 -7.30
C ARG A 107 -5.70 15.83 -5.93
N GLN A 108 -6.33 16.93 -5.53
CA GLN A 108 -6.13 17.51 -4.20
C GLN A 108 -6.61 16.58 -3.08
N GLU A 109 -7.68 15.83 -3.32
CA GLU A 109 -8.16 14.81 -2.38
C GLU A 109 -7.25 13.59 -2.32
N LEU A 110 -6.72 13.18 -3.48
CA LEU A 110 -5.79 12.07 -3.59
C LEU A 110 -4.48 12.37 -2.86
N GLU A 111 -3.96 13.60 -2.99
CA GLU A 111 -2.80 14.08 -2.24
C GLU A 111 -3.02 13.94 -0.73
N ARG A 112 -4.17 14.43 -0.22
CA ARG A 112 -4.52 14.29 1.21
C ARG A 112 -4.64 12.83 1.65
N GLU A 113 -5.22 11.97 0.81
CA GLU A 113 -5.33 10.55 1.11
C GLU A 113 -3.95 9.86 1.14
N ILE A 114 -3.05 10.19 0.21
CA ILE A 114 -1.67 9.71 0.21
C ILE A 114 -0.94 10.16 1.48
N GLU A 115 -1.03 11.45 1.85
CA GLU A 115 -0.49 11.96 3.11
C GLU A 115 -1.03 11.20 4.32
N ALA A 116 -2.32 10.90 4.33
CA ALA A 116 -2.95 10.13 5.40
C ALA A 116 -2.45 8.68 5.46
N GLN A 117 -2.18 8.04 4.32
CA GLN A 117 -1.54 6.72 4.25
C GLN A 117 -0.11 6.76 4.81
N PHE A 118 0.70 7.76 4.45
CA PHE A 118 2.02 7.96 5.05
C PHE A 118 1.94 8.18 6.56
N ALA A 119 1.03 9.04 7.01
CA ALA A 119 0.83 9.30 8.44
C ALA A 119 0.38 8.04 9.20
N ARG A 120 -0.51 7.24 8.61
CA ARG A 120 -0.94 5.96 9.20
C ARG A 120 0.22 4.96 9.25
N PHE A 121 1.02 4.84 8.19
CA PHE A 121 2.21 3.99 8.19
C PHE A 121 3.19 4.42 9.29
N ALA A 122 3.50 5.71 9.38
CA ALA A 122 4.39 6.25 10.41
C ALA A 122 3.85 5.95 11.84
N GLY A 123 2.53 6.02 12.03
CA GLY A 123 1.87 5.66 13.28
C GLY A 123 2.00 4.19 13.70
N THR A 124 2.40 3.30 12.79
CA THR A 124 2.69 1.89 13.12
C THR A 124 4.01 1.73 13.87
N GLY A 125 4.93 2.68 13.76
CA GLY A 125 6.30 2.58 14.29
C GLY A 125 7.20 1.60 13.53
N LEU A 126 6.76 1.00 12.42
CA LEU A 126 7.61 0.18 11.56
C LEU A 126 8.59 1.07 10.76
N PRO A 127 9.84 0.64 10.55
CA PRO A 127 10.76 1.36 9.69
C PRO A 127 10.31 1.24 8.23
N LEU A 128 10.16 2.39 7.55
CA LEU A 128 9.80 2.42 6.12
C LEU A 128 11.00 2.02 5.26
N SER A 129 10.90 0.90 4.54
CA SER A 129 12.00 0.42 3.68
C SER A 129 11.93 0.94 2.24
N HIS A 130 10.71 1.09 1.70
CA HIS A 130 10.44 1.58 0.34
C HIS A 130 8.98 2.05 0.21
N VAL A 131 8.63 2.63 -0.95
CA VAL A 131 7.27 3.00 -1.30
C VAL A 131 7.01 2.57 -2.74
N ASP A 132 5.86 1.95 -2.97
CA ASP A 132 5.31 1.62 -4.28
C ASP A 132 3.79 1.85 -4.25
N GLY A 133 3.04 1.33 -5.22
CA GLY A 133 1.60 1.51 -5.22
C GLY A 133 0.84 0.43 -5.98
N HIS A 134 -0.35 0.13 -5.48
CA HIS A 134 -1.24 -0.87 -6.03
C HIS A 134 -1.55 -0.59 -7.49
N GLN A 135 -1.43 -1.61 -8.34
CA GLN A 135 -1.65 -1.54 -9.79
C GLN A 135 -0.78 -0.50 -10.52
N HIS A 136 0.32 -0.06 -9.90
CA HIS A 136 1.23 0.96 -10.43
C HIS A 136 0.56 2.31 -10.76
N LEU A 137 -0.63 2.60 -10.24
CA LEU A 137 -1.32 3.86 -10.57
C LEU A 137 -0.58 5.11 -10.09
N HIS A 138 0.36 4.97 -9.15
CA HIS A 138 1.24 6.05 -8.71
C HIS A 138 2.16 6.62 -9.81
N VAL A 139 2.30 5.93 -10.96
CA VAL A 139 3.05 6.44 -12.13
C VAL A 139 2.17 7.14 -13.16
N HIS A 140 0.85 7.16 -12.98
CA HIS A 140 -0.07 7.83 -13.90
C HIS A 140 -0.02 9.36 -13.67
N PRO A 141 0.09 10.18 -14.73
CA PRO A 141 0.14 11.64 -14.62
C PRO A 141 -1.15 12.27 -14.09
#